data_AF-A0AAN7K7I3-F1
#
_entry.id   AF-A0AAN7K7I3-F1
#
_cell.length_a   1.000
_cell.length_b   1.000
_cell.length_c   1.000
_cell.angle_alpha   90.00
_cell.angle_beta   90.00
_cell.angle_gamma   90.00
#
_symmetry.space_group_name_H-M   'P 1'
#
loop_
_entity.id
_entity.type
_entity.pdbx_description
1 polymer ?
#
loop_
_entity_poly.entity_id
_entity_poly.type
_entity_poly.pdbx_seq_one_letter_code
_entity_poly.pdbx_strand_id
1 'polypeptide(L)'
;MAAITSCHYQCCSSSAISSIRISPKRPTNSVGCWRADSAIAAGPSRRLGARCSSGGLPKWRWLNQYDKGGLFSLKECAISLALAVGLVTGDPSLSLSTGNAYAATPALPDVAVLISGPPIKDPGALLRYALPIDNKAIREVQKPLEDITESLKLAGVKALDSTERNVRQASRSLKQGKSLIIAGLAESKKDHGLQQLEKLEAGMEELQQIVEDRNRDGVAPKQKELLQYVGGVEEDMVDGFPYEVPEEYRSMPILKGRAAVDMKVKIKDNPNLEECIFRIVLDGYNAPVTAGNFVDLVERHFYDGMEIQRADGFVVQTGDPEGPAEGFIDPSTEKPRTVPLEIMVNGEKEPVYGATLEELGLYKAQTKLPFNAFGTMAMARDEFEDNSASSQIFWLLKESELTPSNANILDGRYAVFGYVTENEDFLADLKVGDVIESMQVVSGIDNLVNPSYKIAG
;
A
#
# COMPACT_ATOMS: atom_id res chain seq x y z
N MET A 1 57.37 41.62 24.68
CA MET A 1 57.52 42.46 23.47
C MET A 1 56.12 42.89 23.04
N ALA A 2 55.93 44.21 22.97
CA ALA A 2 54.82 45.03 22.47
C ALA A 2 53.39 44.44 22.54
N ALA A 3 52.53 44.83 23.49
CA ALA A 3 51.88 46.15 23.71
C ALA A 3 50.72 46.40 22.72
N ILE A 4 49.45 46.31 23.17
CA ILE A 4 48.62 47.39 23.79
C ILE A 4 48.07 48.32 22.70
N THR A 5 46.74 48.48 22.51
CA THR A 5 45.81 49.49 23.10
C THR A 5 44.54 49.45 22.22
N SER A 6 43.31 49.86 22.55
CA SER A 6 42.58 50.46 23.68
C SER A 6 41.13 50.54 23.15
N CYS A 7 40.09 49.97 23.78
CA CYS A 7 39.33 50.45 24.94
C CYS A 7 38.68 51.85 24.83
N HIS A 8 37.36 51.83 25.11
CA HIS A 8 36.46 52.84 25.69
C HIS A 8 36.00 54.06 24.86
N TYR A 9 34.68 54.23 24.74
CA TYR A 9 33.91 55.03 25.72
C TYR A 9 32.38 54.83 25.62
N GLN A 10 31.76 54.69 26.78
CA GLN A 10 30.32 54.83 27.06
C GLN A 10 29.83 56.25 26.73
N CYS A 11 28.55 56.42 26.37
CA CYS A 11 27.47 56.85 27.28
C CYS A 11 26.24 57.43 26.54
N CYS A 12 25.08 56.94 26.98
CA CYS A 12 23.84 57.66 27.30
C CYS A 12 22.99 58.37 26.23
N SER A 13 21.68 58.14 26.46
CA SER A 13 20.51 59.03 26.34
C SER A 13 19.87 59.17 24.96
N SER A 14 18.56 59.36 24.80
CA SER A 14 17.34 59.14 25.60
C SER A 14 16.18 59.51 24.65
N SER A 15 15.09 58.73 24.69
CA SER A 15 13.67 59.13 24.54
C SER A 15 13.15 60.07 23.43
N ALA A 16 12.07 59.62 22.77
CA ALA A 16 10.76 60.28 22.56
C ALA A 16 10.24 60.09 21.11
N ILE A 17 9.25 59.23 20.87
CA ILE A 17 7.79 59.51 20.82
C ILE A 17 7.42 60.65 19.84
N SER A 18 6.78 60.32 18.72
CA SER A 18 5.47 60.91 18.37
C SER A 18 4.79 60.16 17.22
N SER A 19 3.49 59.97 17.43
CA SER A 19 2.47 59.34 16.59
C SER A 19 1.87 60.32 15.57
N ILE A 20 1.58 59.88 14.35
CA ILE A 20 0.53 60.51 13.51
C ILE A 20 -0.27 59.43 12.74
N ARG A 21 -1.57 59.34 13.05
CA ARG A 21 -2.64 58.69 12.25
C ARG A 21 -3.13 59.68 11.19
N ILE A 22 -3.39 59.24 9.95
CA ILE A 22 -4.46 59.78 9.08
C ILE A 22 -4.99 58.65 8.16
N SER A 23 -6.32 58.50 8.10
CA SER A 23 -7.09 57.74 7.11
C SER A 23 -8.16 58.67 6.49
N PRO A 24 -9.09 58.21 5.62
CA PRO A 24 -8.97 58.01 4.18
C PRO A 24 -9.98 58.87 3.37
N LYS A 25 -9.91 58.91 2.02
CA LYS A 25 -11.02 59.41 1.17
C LYS A 25 -11.15 58.69 -0.19
N ARG A 26 -12.40 58.31 -0.51
CA ARG A 26 -12.97 58.02 -1.86
C ARG A 26 -13.46 59.33 -2.52
N PRO A 27 -13.68 59.33 -3.86
CA PRO A 27 -15.04 59.57 -4.44
C PRO A 27 -15.31 58.69 -5.71
N THR A 28 -16.47 58.03 -5.91
CA THR A 28 -17.79 58.39 -6.54
C THR A 28 -17.89 58.63 -8.07
N ASN A 29 -18.69 57.75 -8.72
CA ASN A 29 -19.73 57.89 -9.78
C ASN A 29 -19.49 58.44 -11.22
N SER A 30 -19.90 57.64 -12.22
CA SER A 30 -20.80 57.93 -13.38
C SER A 30 -20.90 56.66 -14.26
N VAL A 31 -22.05 55.98 -14.44
CA VAL A 31 -23.22 56.19 -15.34
C VAL A 31 -22.89 56.42 -16.82
N GLY A 32 -23.29 55.46 -17.67
CA GLY A 32 -23.32 55.59 -19.14
C GLY A 32 -23.82 54.32 -19.83
N CYS A 33 -25.07 54.34 -20.28
CA CYS A 33 -25.80 53.32 -21.03
C CYS A 33 -25.76 53.65 -22.53
N TRP A 34 -25.55 52.69 -23.45
CA TRP A 34 -26.07 52.74 -24.84
C TRP A 34 -26.19 51.34 -25.46
N ARG A 35 -27.37 51.07 -26.04
CA ARG A 35 -27.71 49.98 -26.97
C ARG A 35 -27.33 50.36 -28.41
N ALA A 36 -27.08 49.34 -29.26
CA ALA A 36 -27.55 49.18 -30.65
C ALA A 36 -26.79 47.96 -31.25
N ASP A 37 -27.40 46.80 -31.52
CA ASP A 37 -28.28 46.41 -32.63
C ASP A 37 -27.61 46.26 -34.02
N SER A 38 -27.79 45.05 -34.59
CA SER A 38 -27.84 44.66 -36.02
C SER A 38 -26.56 44.76 -36.89
N ALA A 39 -26.31 43.97 -37.95
CA ALA A 39 -26.82 42.70 -38.51
C ALA A 39 -25.91 42.31 -39.71
N ILE A 40 -25.74 40.99 -39.93
CA ILE A 40 -25.61 40.24 -41.21
C ILE A 40 -24.60 40.69 -42.30
N ALA A 41 -23.66 39.78 -42.67
CA ALA A 41 -23.51 39.25 -44.04
C ALA A 41 -22.42 38.14 -44.13
N ALA A 42 -22.70 37.13 -44.95
CA ALA A 42 -21.94 35.88 -45.11
C ALA A 42 -20.86 35.92 -46.20
N GLY A 43 -19.87 35.01 -46.09
CA GLY A 43 -18.95 34.63 -47.18
C GLY A 43 -18.02 33.46 -46.76
N PRO A 44 -17.59 32.57 -47.67
CA PRO A 44 -17.58 31.13 -47.38
C PRO A 44 -16.21 30.44 -47.27
N SER A 45 -16.24 29.27 -46.62
CA SER A 45 -15.46 28.04 -46.86
C SER A 45 -13.92 28.06 -46.83
N ARG A 46 -13.32 27.20 -46.00
CA ARG A 46 -12.39 26.12 -46.43
C ARG A 46 -12.03 25.19 -45.27
N ARG A 47 -12.42 23.91 -45.40
CA ARG A 47 -11.80 22.75 -44.76
C ARG A 47 -10.69 22.24 -45.69
N LEU A 48 -9.52 21.93 -45.15
CA LEU A 48 -8.45 21.09 -45.70
C LEU A 48 -7.88 20.36 -44.47
N GLY A 49 -7.85 19.04 -44.34
CA GLY A 49 -7.65 17.99 -45.35
C GLY A 49 -6.22 17.47 -45.21
N ALA A 50 -5.99 16.55 -44.27
CA ALA A 50 -4.68 15.94 -44.01
C ALA A 50 -4.25 15.06 -45.21
N ARG A 51 -3.03 15.27 -45.70
CA ARG A 51 -2.38 14.46 -46.73
C ARG A 51 -1.39 13.49 -46.11
N CYS A 52 -1.53 12.22 -46.49
CA CYS A 52 -0.52 11.18 -46.38
C CYS A 52 0.67 11.48 -47.30
N SER A 53 1.87 11.12 -46.85
CA SER A 53 3.02 10.89 -47.73
C SER A 53 3.93 9.81 -47.14
N SER A 54 4.05 8.72 -47.89
CA SER A 54 4.97 7.60 -47.73
C SER A 54 6.40 8.00 -48.11
N GLY A 55 7.39 7.70 -47.26
CA GLY A 55 8.83 7.82 -47.55
C GLY A 55 9.53 6.51 -47.20
N GLY A 56 10.30 5.97 -48.16
CA GLY A 56 10.95 4.66 -48.09
C GLY A 56 12.23 4.60 -47.25
N LEU A 57 12.56 3.37 -46.83
CA LEU A 57 13.75 3.00 -46.07
C LEU A 57 14.94 2.62 -46.99
N PRO A 58 16.19 2.92 -46.62
CA PRO A 58 17.37 2.48 -47.35
C PRO A 58 17.86 1.08 -46.93
N LYS A 59 18.26 0.28 -47.93
CA LYS A 59 18.92 -1.03 -47.83
C LYS A 59 20.33 -0.92 -47.22
N TRP A 60 20.66 -1.83 -46.31
CA TRP A 60 22.05 -2.21 -46.02
C TRP A 60 22.23 -3.74 -45.99
N ARG A 61 23.38 -4.13 -46.54
CA ARG A 61 23.87 -5.47 -46.88
C ARG A 61 24.04 -6.37 -45.65
N TRP A 62 23.63 -7.63 -45.77
CA TRP A 62 24.16 -8.73 -44.96
C TRP A 62 25.37 -9.36 -45.67
N LEU A 63 26.50 -9.39 -44.95
CA LEU A 63 27.69 -10.16 -45.29
C LEU A 63 27.57 -11.54 -44.61
N ASN A 64 27.73 -12.58 -45.41
CA ASN A 64 27.96 -13.96 -44.93
C ASN A 64 29.32 -14.03 -44.22
N GLN A 65 29.36 -14.66 -43.05
CA GLN A 65 30.57 -15.35 -42.62
C GLN A 65 30.22 -16.62 -41.84
N TYR A 66 30.65 -17.75 -42.39
CA TYR A 66 30.73 -19.07 -41.79
C TYR A 66 32.10 -19.21 -41.12
N ASP A 67 32.15 -19.68 -39.87
CA ASP A 67 33.21 -20.55 -39.30
C ASP A 67 32.73 -21.03 -37.92
N LYS A 68 32.35 -22.31 -37.76
CA LYS A 68 33.17 -23.47 -37.37
C LYS A 68 33.73 -23.45 -35.93
N GLY A 69 33.05 -24.24 -35.08
CA GLY A 69 33.71 -25.32 -34.32
C GLY A 69 33.91 -25.10 -32.81
N GLY A 70 33.23 -25.92 -32.01
CA GLY A 70 33.58 -26.16 -30.60
C GLY A 70 32.42 -26.67 -29.74
N LEU A 71 32.37 -28.00 -29.54
CA LEU A 71 31.47 -28.78 -28.67
C LEU A 71 31.13 -28.10 -27.32
N PHE A 72 29.89 -28.24 -26.83
CA PHE A 72 29.58 -28.89 -25.54
C PHE A 72 28.07 -29.12 -25.32
N SER A 73 27.78 -30.37 -24.95
CA SER A 73 26.68 -30.93 -24.14
C SER A 73 25.20 -30.59 -24.42
N LEU A 74 24.51 -31.59 -24.96
CA LEU A 74 23.07 -31.76 -24.98
C LEU A 74 22.51 -31.95 -23.57
N LYS A 75 21.63 -31.04 -23.13
CA LYS A 75 20.31 -31.34 -22.55
C LYS A 75 19.58 -30.03 -22.24
N GLU A 76 18.26 -30.05 -22.41
CA GLU A 76 17.28 -29.00 -22.12
C GLU A 76 17.03 -27.95 -23.22
N CYS A 77 16.18 -28.35 -24.17
CA CYS A 77 15.19 -27.46 -24.77
C CYS A 77 14.14 -28.30 -25.51
N ALA A 78 12.98 -28.51 -24.87
CA ALA A 78 11.78 -28.99 -25.55
C ALA A 78 10.55 -28.31 -24.96
N ILE A 79 10.44 -27.00 -25.22
CA ILE A 79 9.16 -26.29 -25.22
C ILE A 79 8.73 -26.21 -26.69
N SER A 80 7.66 -26.91 -27.07
CA SER A 80 6.59 -26.40 -27.96
C SER A 80 5.64 -27.50 -28.47
N LEU A 81 4.35 -27.26 -28.22
CA LEU A 81 3.16 -27.46 -29.06
C LEU A 81 2.79 -28.88 -29.54
N ALA A 82 1.69 -29.41 -28.97
CA ALA A 82 0.64 -30.10 -29.74
C ALA A 82 -0.70 -30.11 -28.99
N LEU A 83 -1.61 -29.22 -29.41
CA LEU A 83 -3.02 -29.23 -29.05
C LEU A 83 -3.77 -29.41 -30.38
N ALA A 84 -4.29 -30.61 -30.65
CA ALA A 84 -5.51 -30.83 -31.46
C ALA A 84 -5.79 -32.33 -31.69
N VAL A 85 -7.10 -32.62 -31.69
CA VAL A 85 -7.86 -33.69 -32.36
C VAL A 85 -8.52 -34.68 -31.40
N GLY A 86 -9.86 -34.65 -31.38
CA GLY A 86 -10.69 -35.72 -30.86
C GLY A 86 -12.12 -35.33 -30.50
N LEU A 87 -12.89 -34.79 -31.44
CA LEU A 87 -14.35 -34.68 -31.33
C LEU A 87 -15.01 -35.87 -32.05
N VAL A 88 -16.11 -36.35 -31.48
CA VAL A 88 -17.13 -37.29 -32.02
C VAL A 88 -16.88 -38.79 -31.80
N THR A 89 -17.56 -39.36 -30.80
CA THR A 89 -18.66 -40.34 -31.01
C THR A 89 -19.55 -40.35 -29.77
N GLY A 90 -20.87 -40.35 -29.97
CA GLY A 90 -21.87 -40.50 -28.92
C GLY A 90 -22.45 -41.92 -28.90
N ASP A 91 -22.86 -42.38 -27.72
CA ASP A 91 -24.23 -42.84 -27.47
C ASP A 91 -24.46 -42.98 -25.95
N PRO A 92 -25.70 -42.81 -25.45
CA PRO A 92 -26.00 -42.69 -24.03
C PRO A 92 -26.27 -44.05 -23.40
N SER A 93 -25.69 -44.33 -22.23
CA SER A 93 -26.19 -45.39 -21.35
C SER A 93 -26.76 -44.76 -20.09
N LEU A 94 -28.08 -44.80 -19.99
CA LEU A 94 -28.84 -44.58 -18.77
C LEU A 94 -28.45 -45.67 -17.77
N SER A 95 -27.76 -45.29 -16.70
CA SER A 95 -27.80 -46.06 -15.45
C SER A 95 -28.23 -45.14 -14.32
N LEU A 96 -29.45 -45.40 -13.86
CA LEU A 96 -30.05 -44.80 -12.68
C LEU A 96 -29.47 -45.55 -11.47
N SER A 97 -28.60 -44.91 -10.69
CA SER A 97 -28.32 -45.36 -9.32
C SER A 97 -28.43 -44.19 -8.34
N THR A 98 -29.48 -44.29 -7.54
CA THR A 98 -29.76 -43.61 -6.28
C THR A 98 -28.55 -43.44 -5.35
N GLY A 99 -28.44 -42.24 -4.77
CA GLY A 99 -27.86 -42.06 -3.43
C GLY A 99 -26.56 -41.26 -3.35
N ASN A 100 -26.65 -39.94 -3.41
CA ASN A 100 -26.23 -39.02 -2.34
C ASN A 100 -26.31 -37.59 -2.86
N ALA A 101 -27.30 -36.86 -2.35
CA ALA A 101 -27.44 -35.44 -2.56
C ALA A 101 -26.25 -34.74 -1.88
N TYR A 102 -25.26 -34.34 -2.65
CA TYR A 102 -24.37 -33.27 -2.25
C TYR A 102 -25.25 -32.01 -2.14
N ALA A 103 -25.34 -31.49 -0.92
CA ALA A 103 -25.94 -30.21 -0.66
C ALA A 103 -25.24 -29.19 -1.56
N ALA A 104 -25.99 -28.62 -2.50
CA ALA A 104 -25.55 -27.46 -3.25
C ALA A 104 -25.21 -26.38 -2.23
N THR A 105 -23.94 -25.99 -2.19
CA THR A 105 -23.49 -24.75 -1.58
C THR A 105 -24.42 -23.64 -2.07
N PRO A 106 -25.03 -22.82 -1.19
CA PRO A 106 -25.79 -21.69 -1.66
C PRO A 106 -24.81 -20.79 -2.40
N ALA A 107 -25.07 -20.55 -3.69
CA ALA A 107 -24.38 -19.53 -4.44
C ALA A 107 -24.46 -18.23 -3.63
N LEU A 108 -23.31 -17.75 -3.16
CA LEU A 108 -23.21 -16.46 -2.49
C LEU A 108 -23.83 -15.40 -3.43
N PRO A 109 -24.60 -14.44 -2.90
CA PRO A 109 -25.10 -13.37 -3.74
C PRO A 109 -23.92 -12.70 -4.42
N ASP A 110 -24.02 -12.53 -5.73
CA ASP A 110 -23.03 -11.87 -6.59
C ASP A 110 -22.86 -10.43 -6.04
N VAL A 111 -21.93 -10.23 -5.09
CA VAL A 111 -21.60 -8.93 -4.51
C VAL A 111 -20.82 -8.17 -5.58
N ALA A 112 -21.55 -7.72 -6.59
CA ALA A 112 -21.08 -6.78 -7.59
C ALA A 112 -21.00 -5.40 -6.92
N VAL A 113 -19.97 -5.21 -6.09
CA VAL A 113 -19.54 -3.86 -5.70
C VAL A 113 -18.89 -3.27 -6.94
N LEU A 114 -19.67 -2.50 -7.70
CA LEU A 114 -19.16 -1.60 -8.72
C LEU A 114 -18.23 -0.60 -8.03
N ILE A 115 -16.92 -0.75 -8.24
CA ILE A 115 -15.93 0.22 -7.79
C ILE A 115 -16.07 1.46 -8.67
N SER A 116 -16.55 2.55 -8.10
CA SER A 116 -16.39 3.88 -8.69
C SER A 116 -15.20 4.57 -8.02
N GLY A 117 -13.99 4.42 -8.57
CA GLY A 117 -12.83 5.16 -8.10
C GLY A 117 -11.48 4.62 -8.60
N PRO A 118 -10.44 5.47 -8.66
CA PRO A 118 -9.05 5.02 -8.82
C PRO A 118 -8.63 4.08 -7.65
N PRO A 119 -7.68 3.16 -7.87
CA PRO A 119 -7.15 2.32 -6.79
C PRO A 119 -6.46 3.15 -5.73
N ILE A 120 -6.54 2.71 -4.48
CA ILE A 120 -5.81 3.29 -3.35
C ILE A 120 -4.37 2.78 -3.42
N LYS A 121 -3.40 3.70 -3.56
CA LYS A 121 -1.96 3.38 -3.66
C LYS A 121 -1.16 3.69 -2.39
N ASP A 122 -1.75 4.41 -1.43
CA ASP A 122 -1.09 4.75 -0.17
C ASP A 122 -1.13 3.53 0.79
N PRO A 123 0.02 3.01 1.25
CA PRO A 123 0.07 1.84 2.12
C PRO A 123 -0.66 2.10 3.46
N GLY A 124 -0.54 3.31 4.00
CA GLY A 124 -1.26 3.70 5.22
C GLY A 124 -2.77 3.66 5.04
N ALA A 125 -3.29 4.12 3.90
CA ALA A 125 -4.70 4.07 3.57
C ALA A 125 -5.20 2.64 3.42
N LEU A 126 -4.45 1.78 2.71
CA LEU A 126 -4.78 0.36 2.58
C LEU A 126 -4.91 -0.30 3.96
N LEU A 127 -3.95 -0.06 4.85
CA LEU A 127 -4.02 -0.54 6.23
C LEU A 127 -5.25 0.02 6.97
N ARG A 128 -5.55 1.31 6.88
CA ARG A 128 -6.75 1.87 7.51
C ARG A 128 -8.04 1.19 7.03
N TYR A 129 -8.22 1.03 5.72
CA TYR A 129 -9.43 0.38 5.17
C TYR A 129 -9.49 -1.14 5.43
N ALA A 130 -8.34 -1.77 5.69
CA ALA A 130 -8.25 -3.18 6.04
C ALA A 130 -8.69 -3.46 7.49
N LEU A 131 -8.79 -2.45 8.36
CA LEU A 131 -9.22 -2.66 9.75
C LEU A 131 -10.65 -3.21 9.83
N PRO A 132 -10.90 -4.19 10.73
CA PRO A 132 -12.20 -4.83 10.91
C PRO A 132 -13.16 -3.94 11.76
N ILE A 133 -13.42 -2.73 11.29
CA ILE A 133 -14.30 -1.76 11.95
C ILE A 133 -15.47 -1.35 11.06
N ASP A 134 -16.63 -1.11 11.66
CA ASP A 134 -17.80 -0.53 11.01
C ASP A 134 -18.22 0.75 11.74
N ASN A 135 -17.42 1.82 11.57
CA ASN A 135 -17.71 3.13 12.13
C ASN A 135 -17.69 4.18 11.01
N LYS A 136 -18.87 4.58 10.54
CA LYS A 136 -19.00 5.58 9.47
C LYS A 136 -18.47 6.96 9.86
N ALA A 137 -18.57 7.33 11.14
CA ALA A 137 -18.17 8.66 11.60
C ALA A 137 -16.66 8.90 11.45
N ILE A 138 -15.82 7.91 11.78
CA ILE A 138 -14.35 8.06 11.59
C ILE A 138 -13.97 8.00 10.11
N ARG A 139 -14.66 7.18 9.30
CA ARG A 139 -14.43 7.13 7.83
C ARG A 139 -14.80 8.45 7.15
N GLU A 140 -15.82 9.16 7.63
CA GLU A 140 -16.18 10.51 7.16
C GLU A 140 -15.15 11.59 7.53
N VAL A 141 -14.28 11.34 8.52
CA VAL A 141 -13.12 12.18 8.85
C VAL A 141 -11.91 11.79 8.00
N GLN A 142 -11.64 10.48 7.86
CA GLN A 142 -10.52 9.94 7.10
C GLN A 142 -10.58 10.35 5.62
N LYS A 143 -11.73 10.15 4.96
CA LYS A 143 -11.83 10.28 3.51
C LYS A 143 -11.44 11.67 2.99
N PRO A 144 -11.94 12.79 3.54
CA PRO A 144 -11.50 14.12 3.11
C PRO A 144 -10.01 14.37 3.37
N LEU A 145 -9.46 13.83 4.46
CA LEU A 145 -8.03 13.94 4.74
C LEU A 145 -7.17 13.22 3.72
N GLU A 146 -7.59 12.05 3.23
CA GLU A 146 -6.90 11.33 2.16
C GLU A 146 -7.01 12.06 0.80
N ASP A 147 -8.16 12.68 0.52
CA ASP A 147 -8.39 13.43 -0.72
C ASP A 147 -7.55 14.73 -0.81
N ILE A 148 -6.85 15.13 0.27
CA ILE A 148 -5.87 16.23 0.23
C ILE A 148 -4.71 15.89 -0.70
N THR A 149 -4.27 14.63 -0.77
CA THR A 149 -3.17 14.23 -1.67
C THR A 149 -3.53 14.51 -3.13
N GLU A 150 -4.75 14.18 -3.55
CA GLU A 150 -5.24 14.50 -4.89
C GLU A 150 -5.43 16.01 -5.09
N SER A 151 -5.87 16.73 -4.06
CA SER A 151 -5.99 18.19 -4.10
C SER A 151 -4.64 18.87 -4.31
N LEU A 152 -3.56 18.36 -3.72
CA LEU A 152 -2.20 18.90 -3.86
C LEU A 152 -1.59 18.70 -5.25
N LYS A 153 -2.15 17.80 -6.09
CA LYS A 153 -1.76 17.64 -7.50
C LYS A 153 -2.27 18.78 -8.39
N LEU A 154 -3.28 19.54 -7.94
CA LEU A 154 -3.77 20.71 -8.67
C LEU A 154 -2.70 21.81 -8.71
N ALA A 155 -2.71 22.62 -9.77
CA ALA A 155 -1.74 23.70 -9.93
C ALA A 155 -2.13 24.96 -9.14
N GLY A 156 -1.17 25.51 -8.40
CA GLY A 156 -1.26 26.83 -7.77
C GLY A 156 -2.31 26.93 -6.66
N VAL A 157 -2.95 28.09 -6.55
CA VAL A 157 -3.89 28.45 -5.46
C VAL A 157 -5.10 27.51 -5.37
N LYS A 158 -5.52 26.91 -6.50
CA LYS A 158 -6.64 25.97 -6.56
C LYS A 158 -6.41 24.71 -5.72
N ALA A 159 -5.15 24.28 -5.56
CA ALA A 159 -4.81 23.17 -4.67
C ALA A 159 -5.16 23.51 -3.23
N LEU A 160 -4.72 24.68 -2.76
CA LEU A 160 -4.93 25.14 -1.39
C LEU A 160 -6.42 25.36 -1.11
N ASP A 161 -7.18 25.94 -2.04
CA ASP A 161 -8.63 26.12 -1.86
C ASP A 161 -9.35 24.75 -1.80
N SER A 162 -8.89 23.75 -2.55
CA SER A 162 -9.43 22.39 -2.48
C SER A 162 -9.07 21.72 -1.15
N THR A 163 -7.81 21.82 -0.72
CA THR A 163 -7.34 21.34 0.58
C THR A 163 -8.12 21.99 1.73
N GLU A 164 -8.36 23.30 1.69
CA GLU A 164 -9.13 24.03 2.70
C GLU A 164 -10.54 23.47 2.86
N ARG A 165 -11.21 23.13 1.74
CA ARG A 165 -12.53 22.49 1.76
C ARG A 165 -12.48 21.12 2.42
N ASN A 166 -11.48 20.30 2.10
CA ASN A 166 -11.30 18.97 2.68
C ASN A 166 -11.03 19.05 4.18
N VAL A 167 -10.13 19.94 4.62
CA VAL A 167 -9.81 20.18 6.04
C VAL A 167 -11.06 20.64 6.80
N ARG A 168 -11.84 21.59 6.25
CA ARG A 168 -13.10 22.03 6.84
C ARG A 168 -14.15 20.93 6.87
N GLN A 169 -14.17 20.04 5.88
CA GLN A 169 -15.08 18.91 5.88
C GLN A 169 -14.71 17.91 6.97
N ALA A 170 -13.45 17.45 7.02
CA ALA A 170 -12.95 16.56 8.06
C ALA A 170 -13.15 17.15 9.48
N SER A 171 -12.84 18.43 9.69
CA SER A 171 -13.02 19.10 10.98
C SER A 171 -14.50 19.14 11.41
N ARG A 172 -15.43 19.38 10.48
CA ARG A 172 -16.87 19.33 10.76
C ARG A 172 -17.34 17.91 11.06
N SER A 173 -16.93 16.92 10.26
CA SER A 173 -17.24 15.51 10.50
C SER A 173 -16.74 15.05 11.87
N LEU A 174 -15.53 15.47 12.25
CA LEU A 174 -14.94 15.13 13.55
C LEU A 174 -15.76 15.71 14.70
N LYS A 175 -16.13 17.01 14.62
CA LYS A 175 -16.94 17.68 15.65
C LYS A 175 -18.34 17.07 15.79
N GLN A 176 -18.97 16.70 14.68
CA GLN A 176 -20.31 16.11 14.67
C GLN A 176 -20.30 14.63 15.08
N GLY A 177 -19.29 13.88 14.65
CA GLY A 177 -19.13 12.45 14.85
C GLY A 177 -18.41 12.06 16.15
N LYS A 178 -17.84 13.01 16.90
CA LYS A 178 -17.03 12.75 18.10
C LYS A 178 -17.65 11.75 19.08
N SER A 179 -18.94 11.90 19.36
CA SER A 179 -19.66 11.01 20.27
C SER A 179 -19.75 9.58 19.75
N LEU A 180 -19.99 9.40 18.44
CA LEU A 180 -20.03 8.09 17.77
C LEU A 180 -18.64 7.46 17.66
N ILE A 181 -17.60 8.28 17.48
CA ILE A 181 -16.20 7.83 17.47
C ILE A 181 -15.84 7.29 18.85
N ILE A 182 -16.09 8.07 19.91
CA ILE A 182 -15.80 7.65 21.29
C ILE A 182 -16.61 6.42 21.70
N ALA A 183 -17.86 6.32 21.26
CA ALA A 183 -18.70 5.15 21.52
C ALA A 183 -18.23 3.87 20.81
N GLY A 184 -17.44 4.01 19.73
CA GLY A 184 -16.87 2.89 19.00
C GLY A 184 -15.52 2.41 19.52
N LEU A 185 -14.89 3.11 20.47
CA LEU A 185 -13.61 2.71 21.04
C LEU A 185 -13.77 1.45 21.91
N ALA A 186 -12.82 0.53 21.82
CA ALA A 186 -12.75 -0.62 22.71
C ALA A 186 -12.47 -0.16 24.15
N GLU A 187 -13.15 -0.75 25.13
CA GLU A 187 -13.08 -0.26 26.53
C GLU A 187 -11.66 -0.34 27.10
N SER A 188 -10.87 -1.33 26.68
CA SER A 188 -9.47 -1.52 27.10
C SER A 188 -8.50 -0.48 26.50
N LYS A 189 -8.83 0.14 25.37
CA LYS A 189 -7.97 1.08 24.62
C LYS A 189 -8.51 2.51 24.61
N LYS A 190 -9.62 2.75 25.30
CA LYS A 190 -10.35 4.02 25.29
C LYS A 190 -9.51 5.22 25.68
N ASP A 191 -8.65 5.09 26.69
CA ASP A 191 -7.78 6.17 27.14
C ASP A 191 -6.76 6.58 26.07
N HIS A 192 -6.17 5.60 25.38
CA HIS A 192 -5.26 5.86 24.26
C HIS A 192 -6.02 6.48 23.08
N GLY A 193 -7.19 5.94 22.72
CA GLY A 193 -8.01 6.48 21.64
C GLY A 193 -8.47 7.92 21.88
N LEU A 194 -8.79 8.27 23.14
CA LEU A 194 -9.10 9.66 23.53
C LEU A 194 -7.89 10.59 23.37
N GLN A 195 -6.69 10.14 23.76
CA GLN A 195 -5.45 10.92 23.55
C GLN A 195 -5.15 11.12 22.06
N GLN A 196 -5.35 10.10 21.23
CA GLN A 196 -5.18 10.22 19.77
C GLN A 196 -6.20 11.18 19.17
N LEU A 197 -7.44 11.15 19.66
CA LEU A 197 -8.49 12.06 19.23
C LEU A 197 -8.19 13.52 19.60
N GLU A 198 -7.65 13.77 20.79
CA GLU A 198 -7.22 15.11 21.22
C GLU A 198 -6.08 15.64 20.34
N LYS A 199 -5.08 14.79 20.02
CA LYS A 199 -4.00 15.14 19.08
C LYS A 199 -4.52 15.42 17.67
N LEU A 200 -5.49 14.63 17.21
CA LEU A 200 -6.15 14.84 15.93
C LEU A 200 -6.88 16.19 15.91
N GLU A 201 -7.63 16.54 16.96
CA GLU A 201 -8.31 17.83 17.06
C GLU A 201 -7.34 19.01 17.02
N ALA A 202 -6.28 18.96 17.83
CA ALA A 202 -5.24 20.01 17.84
C ALA A 202 -4.52 20.12 16.48
N GLY A 203 -4.12 18.97 15.91
CA GLY A 203 -3.42 18.95 14.63
C GLY A 203 -4.31 19.36 13.44
N MET A 204 -5.63 19.19 13.54
CA MET A 204 -6.59 19.71 12.55
C MET A 204 -6.66 21.24 12.57
N GLU A 205 -6.56 21.87 13.75
CA GLU A 205 -6.48 23.32 13.87
C GLU A 205 -5.16 23.86 13.30
N GLU A 206 -4.05 23.18 13.57
CA GLU A 206 -2.75 23.51 12.96
C GLU A 206 -2.78 23.37 11.43
N LEU A 207 -3.35 22.29 10.90
CA LEU A 207 -3.49 22.11 9.45
C LEU A 207 -4.36 23.20 8.83
N GLN A 208 -5.43 23.61 9.52
CA GLN A 208 -6.25 24.73 9.07
C GLN A 208 -5.42 26.03 8.99
N GLN A 209 -4.62 26.31 10.01
CA GLN A 209 -3.74 27.48 10.04
C GLN A 209 -2.71 27.44 8.88
N ILE A 210 -2.06 26.30 8.64
CA ILE A 210 -1.11 26.10 7.53
C ILE A 210 -1.75 26.44 6.18
N VAL A 211 -3.00 26.01 5.97
CA VAL A 211 -3.73 26.27 4.73
C VAL A 211 -4.14 27.74 4.61
N GLU A 212 -4.56 28.37 5.70
CA GLU A 212 -4.88 29.81 5.76
C GLU A 212 -3.64 30.68 5.47
N ASP A 213 -2.47 30.28 5.97
CA ASP A 213 -1.17 30.91 5.71
C ASP A 213 -0.62 30.61 4.31
N ARG A 214 -1.34 29.83 3.50
CA ARG A 214 -0.97 29.43 2.14
C ARG A 214 0.36 28.67 2.07
N ASN A 215 0.76 28.01 3.15
CA ASN A 215 1.98 27.19 3.20
C ASN A 215 1.70 25.79 2.61
N ARG A 216 1.92 25.62 1.30
CA ARG A 216 1.70 24.34 0.61
C ARG A 216 2.60 23.22 1.13
N ASP A 217 3.87 23.51 1.40
CA ASP A 217 4.87 22.50 1.73
C ASP A 217 4.62 21.89 3.11
N GLY A 218 3.98 22.65 4.02
CA GLY A 218 3.56 22.17 5.33
C GLY A 218 2.32 21.26 5.33
N VAL A 219 1.53 21.24 4.24
CA VAL A 219 0.27 20.47 4.20
C VAL A 219 0.51 18.97 4.20
N ALA A 220 1.39 18.46 3.33
CA ALA A 220 1.57 17.03 3.15
C ALA A 220 2.14 16.32 4.41
N PRO A 221 3.18 16.86 5.09
CA PRO A 221 3.67 16.27 6.33
C PRO A 221 2.61 16.25 7.43
N LYS A 222 1.86 17.35 7.59
CA LYS A 222 0.81 17.45 8.61
C LYS A 222 -0.37 16.53 8.30
N GLN A 223 -0.75 16.39 7.03
CA GLN A 223 -1.75 15.41 6.59
C GLN A 223 -1.33 13.98 6.96
N LYS A 224 -0.06 13.60 6.71
CA LYS A 224 0.46 12.27 7.08
C LYS A 224 0.37 12.04 8.58
N GLU A 225 0.77 13.02 9.39
CA GLU A 225 0.65 12.97 10.85
C GLU A 225 -0.81 12.77 11.31
N LEU A 226 -1.76 13.53 10.74
CA LEU A 226 -3.17 13.40 11.11
C LEU A 226 -3.76 12.05 10.73
N LEU A 227 -3.38 11.52 9.56
CA LEU A 227 -3.81 10.19 9.13
C LEU A 227 -3.23 9.07 10.01
N GLN A 228 -2.08 9.28 10.66
CA GLN A 228 -1.57 8.36 11.68
C GLN A 228 -2.44 8.40 12.94
N TYR A 229 -2.86 9.58 13.41
CA TYR A 229 -3.79 9.68 14.54
C TYR A 229 -5.15 9.06 14.21
N VAL A 230 -5.68 9.26 13.01
CA VAL A 230 -6.90 8.59 12.54
C VAL A 230 -6.72 7.07 12.56
N GLY A 231 -5.61 6.56 12.01
CA GLY A 231 -5.31 5.12 12.05
C GLY A 231 -5.22 4.56 13.47
N GLY A 232 -4.59 5.29 14.40
CA GLY A 232 -4.52 4.91 15.81
C GLY A 232 -5.91 4.85 16.46
N VAL A 233 -6.75 5.87 16.24
CA VAL A 233 -8.14 5.86 16.71
C VAL A 233 -8.91 4.67 16.15
N GLU A 234 -8.74 4.35 14.86
CA GLU A 234 -9.39 3.20 14.22
C GLU A 234 -8.90 1.86 14.78
N GLU A 235 -7.61 1.72 15.08
CA GLU A 235 -7.04 0.53 15.72
C GLU A 235 -7.54 0.35 17.17
N ASP A 236 -7.77 1.46 17.87
CA ASP A 236 -8.36 1.46 19.22
C ASP A 236 -9.86 1.13 19.23
N MET A 237 -10.55 1.20 18.09
CA MET A 237 -11.92 0.71 17.94
C MET A 237 -12.01 -0.82 17.82
N VAL A 238 -10.90 -1.49 17.48
CA VAL A 238 -10.91 -2.94 17.33
C VAL A 238 -10.88 -3.61 18.70
N ASP A 239 -12.02 -4.17 19.09
CA ASP A 239 -12.21 -4.93 20.32
C ASP A 239 -11.96 -6.43 20.09
N GLY A 240 -10.75 -6.88 20.41
CA GLY A 240 -10.33 -8.26 20.22
C GLY A 240 -10.13 -8.66 18.75
N PHE A 241 -9.91 -9.95 18.54
CA PHE A 241 -9.67 -10.51 17.21
C PHE A 241 -11.00 -10.95 16.56
N PRO A 242 -11.28 -10.61 15.28
CA PRO A 242 -12.64 -10.64 14.73
C PRO A 242 -13.23 -12.03 14.42
N TYR A 243 -12.41 -13.08 14.32
CA TYR A 243 -12.84 -14.45 14.00
C TYR A 243 -11.95 -15.50 14.66
N GLU A 244 -12.31 -16.77 14.59
CA GLU A 244 -11.45 -17.86 15.05
C GLU A 244 -10.67 -18.46 13.87
N VAL A 245 -9.36 -18.57 14.01
CA VAL A 245 -8.51 -19.27 13.03
C VAL A 245 -8.86 -20.77 13.03
N PRO A 246 -8.96 -21.42 11.85
CA PRO A 246 -9.25 -22.85 11.71
C PRO A 246 -8.37 -23.74 12.59
N GLU A 247 -8.94 -24.84 13.11
CA GLU A 247 -8.27 -25.73 14.08
C GLU A 247 -6.94 -26.29 13.57
N GLU A 248 -6.86 -26.55 12.27
CA GLU A 248 -5.66 -27.00 11.56
C GLU A 248 -4.46 -26.06 11.68
N TYR A 249 -4.69 -24.75 11.84
CA TYR A 249 -3.62 -23.75 11.96
C TYR A 249 -3.46 -23.21 13.38
N ARG A 250 -4.31 -23.63 14.33
CA ARG A 250 -4.29 -23.10 15.71
C ARG A 250 -2.97 -23.34 16.45
N SER A 251 -2.20 -24.34 16.08
CA SER A 251 -0.89 -24.62 16.70
C SER A 251 0.27 -23.84 16.06
N MET A 252 0.03 -23.16 14.93
CA MET A 252 1.04 -22.34 14.26
C MET A 252 1.19 -20.98 14.95
N PRO A 253 2.30 -20.27 14.73
CA PRO A 253 2.43 -18.86 15.11
C PRO A 253 1.35 -18.01 14.42
N ILE A 254 0.58 -17.26 15.20
CA ILE A 254 -0.57 -16.47 14.72
C ILE A 254 -0.43 -15.03 15.21
N LEU A 255 -0.53 -14.05 14.31
CA LEU A 255 -0.55 -12.64 14.68
C LEU A 255 -2.00 -12.17 14.86
N LYS A 256 -2.46 -12.02 16.11
CA LYS A 256 -3.81 -11.55 16.45
C LYS A 256 -3.90 -10.02 16.57
N GLY A 257 -3.52 -9.32 15.52
CA GLY A 257 -3.50 -7.86 15.50
C GLY A 257 -2.49 -7.35 14.48
N ARG A 258 -1.86 -6.21 14.77
CA ARG A 258 -0.78 -5.66 13.94
C ARG A 258 0.56 -5.75 14.64
N ALA A 259 1.62 -5.80 13.84
CA ALA A 259 2.98 -5.63 14.30
C ALA A 259 3.74 -4.72 13.33
N ALA A 260 4.70 -3.96 13.85
CA ALA A 260 5.61 -3.16 13.04
C ALA A 260 7.01 -3.75 13.11
N VAL A 261 7.67 -3.85 11.95
CA VAL A 261 9.03 -4.37 11.81
C VAL A 261 9.91 -3.31 11.16
N ASP A 262 11.09 -3.09 11.71
CA ASP A 262 12.17 -2.35 11.07
C ASP A 262 13.10 -3.32 10.36
N MET A 263 13.19 -3.18 9.04
CA MET A 263 14.13 -3.91 8.20
C MET A 263 15.30 -3.00 7.83
N LYS A 264 16.49 -3.30 8.37
CA LYS A 264 17.72 -2.59 8.07
C LYS A 264 18.45 -3.27 6.93
N VAL A 265 18.67 -2.56 5.82
CA VAL A 265 19.32 -3.10 4.63
C VAL A 265 20.58 -2.30 4.32
N LYS A 266 21.67 -3.02 4.08
CA LYS A 266 22.92 -2.50 3.54
C LYS A 266 22.90 -2.59 2.02
N ILE A 267 23.02 -1.44 1.38
CA ILE A 267 22.95 -1.30 -0.07
C ILE A 267 24.36 -1.22 -0.63
N LYS A 268 24.73 -2.19 -1.45
CA LYS A 268 26.04 -2.27 -2.08
C LYS A 268 26.06 -1.40 -3.33
N ASP A 269 27.23 -0.83 -3.62
CA ASP A 269 27.51 -0.11 -4.86
C ASP A 269 26.51 1.02 -5.19
N ASN A 270 26.09 1.76 -4.17
CA ASN A 270 25.29 2.98 -4.31
C ASN A 270 26.03 4.17 -3.64
N PRO A 271 26.47 5.18 -4.40
CA PRO A 271 27.25 6.31 -3.87
C PRO A 271 26.43 7.27 -3.00
N ASN A 272 25.10 7.18 -3.05
CA ASN A 272 24.20 8.10 -2.36
C ASN A 272 23.51 7.47 -1.15
N LEU A 273 23.52 6.14 -1.04
CA LEU A 273 22.78 5.40 -0.03
C LEU A 273 23.53 4.11 0.32
N GLU A 274 24.17 4.08 1.48
CA GLU A 274 24.91 2.90 1.96
C GLU A 274 24.02 1.97 2.80
N GLU A 275 23.00 2.55 3.43
CA GLU A 275 22.12 1.88 4.40
C GLU A 275 20.74 2.53 4.39
N CYS A 276 19.69 1.73 4.49
CA CYS A 276 18.31 2.19 4.60
C CYS A 276 17.55 1.36 5.62
N ILE A 277 16.62 2.00 6.34
CA ILE A 277 15.70 1.32 7.28
C ILE A 277 14.29 1.44 6.71
N PHE A 278 13.65 0.31 6.44
CA PHE A 278 12.28 0.25 5.98
C PHE A 278 11.37 -0.11 7.15
N ARG A 279 10.34 0.71 7.39
CA ARG A 279 9.28 0.38 8.35
C ARG A 279 8.19 -0.39 7.63
N ILE A 280 7.89 -1.59 8.11
CA ILE A 280 6.87 -2.48 7.57
C ILE A 280 5.79 -2.66 8.62
N VAL A 281 4.52 -2.47 8.25
CA VAL A 281 3.38 -2.80 9.11
C VAL A 281 2.73 -4.08 8.59
N LEU A 282 2.63 -5.06 9.48
CA LEU A 282 2.06 -6.38 9.25
C LEU A 282 0.62 -6.40 9.76
N ASP A 283 -0.27 -6.99 8.97
CA ASP A 283 -1.70 -7.00 9.23
C ASP A 283 -2.24 -8.41 9.49
N GLY A 284 -2.20 -8.81 10.75
CA GLY A 284 -2.73 -10.10 11.20
C GLY A 284 -4.25 -10.15 11.28
N TYR A 285 -4.98 -9.04 11.14
CA TYR A 285 -6.44 -9.06 11.07
C TYR A 285 -6.94 -9.75 9.80
N ASN A 286 -6.24 -9.57 8.68
CA ASN A 286 -6.63 -10.14 7.39
C ASN A 286 -5.72 -11.32 6.97
N ALA A 287 -4.49 -11.40 7.51
CA ALA A 287 -3.55 -12.49 7.26
C ALA A 287 -2.87 -13.02 8.55
N PRO A 288 -3.62 -13.55 9.53
CA PRO A 288 -3.09 -13.93 10.84
C PRO A 288 -2.01 -15.01 10.82
N VAL A 289 -2.17 -16.06 10.00
CA VAL A 289 -1.23 -17.18 9.95
C VAL A 289 0.04 -16.76 9.22
N THR A 290 -0.13 -16.07 8.09
CA THR A 290 1.01 -15.61 7.27
C THR A 290 1.85 -14.57 8.01
N ALA A 291 1.20 -13.56 8.60
CA ALA A 291 1.90 -12.54 9.38
C ALA A 291 2.51 -13.12 10.66
N GLY A 292 1.82 -14.05 11.33
CA GLY A 292 2.34 -14.74 12.52
C GLY A 292 3.62 -15.53 12.24
N ASN A 293 3.64 -16.28 11.14
CA ASN A 293 4.83 -16.99 10.69
C ASN A 293 6.00 -16.03 10.41
N PHE A 294 5.76 -14.92 9.70
CA PHE A 294 6.81 -13.95 9.42
C PHE A 294 7.38 -13.33 10.71
N VAL A 295 6.54 -12.90 11.65
CA VAL A 295 7.02 -12.36 12.93
C VAL A 295 7.81 -13.40 13.74
N ASP A 296 7.37 -14.67 13.76
CA ASP A 296 8.12 -15.75 14.41
C ASP A 296 9.50 -15.96 13.80
N LEU A 297 9.64 -15.85 12.47
CA LEU A 297 10.93 -15.94 11.77
C LEU A 297 11.84 -14.74 12.04
N VAL A 298 11.27 -13.53 12.12
CA VAL A 298 12.00 -12.32 12.52
C VAL A 298 12.56 -12.46 13.94
N GLU A 299 11.76 -12.94 14.89
CA GLU A 299 12.19 -13.18 16.28
C GLU A 299 13.26 -14.28 16.40
N ARG A 300 13.37 -15.16 15.39
CA ARG A 300 14.43 -16.16 15.28
C ARG A 300 15.70 -15.65 14.60
N HIS A 301 15.74 -14.37 14.20
CA HIS A 301 16.82 -13.80 13.41
C HIS A 301 17.02 -14.52 12.06
N PHE A 302 15.96 -15.11 11.50
CA PHE A 302 16.06 -15.93 10.28
C PHE A 302 16.52 -15.11 9.07
N TYR A 303 16.06 -13.86 8.96
CA TYR A 303 16.37 -12.96 7.85
C TYR A 303 17.67 -12.17 8.04
N ASP A 304 18.27 -12.22 9.23
CA ASP A 304 19.45 -11.43 9.56
C ASP A 304 20.68 -11.95 8.80
N GLY A 305 21.33 -11.06 8.05
CA GLY A 305 22.45 -11.39 7.17
C GLY A 305 22.05 -11.97 5.81
N MET A 306 20.76 -12.16 5.53
CA MET A 306 20.33 -12.69 4.23
C MET A 306 20.54 -11.67 3.10
N GLU A 307 20.90 -12.18 1.93
CA GLU A 307 20.98 -11.35 0.72
C GLU A 307 19.61 -11.21 0.05
N ILE A 308 19.43 -10.10 -0.66
CA ILE A 308 18.39 -9.97 -1.67
C ILE A 308 18.77 -10.88 -2.83
N GLN A 309 17.91 -11.86 -3.12
CA GLN A 309 18.19 -12.94 -4.08
C GLN A 309 17.64 -12.64 -5.47
N ARG A 310 16.59 -11.83 -5.54
CA ARG A 310 15.98 -11.41 -6.80
C ARG A 310 15.55 -9.96 -6.70
N ALA A 311 15.96 -9.18 -7.69
CA ALA A 311 15.53 -7.79 -7.89
C ALA A 311 15.44 -7.55 -9.41
N ASP A 312 14.23 -7.63 -9.98
CA ASP A 312 14.01 -7.59 -11.44
C ASP A 312 13.24 -6.33 -11.88
N GLY A 313 13.11 -5.34 -11.00
CA GLY A 313 12.38 -4.09 -11.23
C GLY A 313 10.86 -4.22 -11.08
N PHE A 314 10.33 -5.45 -10.97
CA PHE A 314 8.93 -5.70 -10.65
C PHE A 314 8.77 -6.15 -9.19
N VAL A 315 9.68 -7.01 -8.74
CA VAL A 315 9.70 -7.51 -7.37
C VAL A 315 11.11 -7.49 -6.81
N VAL A 316 11.19 -7.31 -5.50
CA VAL A 316 12.38 -7.61 -4.68
C VAL A 316 12.02 -8.79 -3.80
N GLN A 317 12.81 -9.86 -3.84
CA GLN A 317 12.52 -11.11 -3.13
C GLN A 317 13.76 -11.62 -2.39
N THR A 318 13.51 -12.20 -1.22
CA THR A 318 14.50 -12.76 -0.29
C THR A 318 13.85 -13.87 0.56
N GLY A 319 14.59 -14.46 1.49
CA GLY A 319 14.09 -15.45 2.44
C GLY A 319 14.22 -16.90 1.97
N ASP A 320 14.98 -17.15 0.89
CA ASP A 320 15.36 -18.51 0.49
C ASP A 320 16.64 -18.90 1.25
N PRO A 321 16.63 -19.95 2.10
CA PRO A 321 17.80 -20.30 2.90
C PRO A 321 18.92 -20.91 2.05
N GLU A 322 20.16 -20.81 2.54
CA GLU A 322 21.28 -21.49 1.89
C GLU A 322 21.17 -23.02 2.01
N GLY A 323 21.51 -23.73 0.93
CA GLY A 323 21.56 -25.19 0.91
C GLY A 323 20.36 -25.83 0.18
N PRO A 324 20.07 -27.12 0.44
CA PRO A 324 18.99 -27.85 -0.25
C PRO A 324 17.60 -27.60 0.36
N ALA A 325 17.49 -26.79 1.41
CA ALA A 325 16.22 -26.52 2.05
C ALA A 325 15.42 -25.52 1.21
N GLU A 326 14.18 -25.88 0.88
CA GLU A 326 13.23 -24.97 0.25
C GLU A 326 12.36 -24.39 1.37
N GLY A 327 12.80 -23.26 1.93
CA GLY A 327 12.12 -22.57 3.02
C GLY A 327 12.56 -22.96 4.45
N PHE A 328 11.83 -22.49 5.45
CA PHE A 328 12.19 -22.68 6.86
C PHE A 328 11.98 -24.13 7.31
N ILE A 329 13.04 -24.75 7.82
CA ILE A 329 12.98 -26.05 8.49
C ILE A 329 12.80 -25.82 9.99
N ASP A 330 11.74 -26.36 10.56
CA ASP A 330 11.48 -26.26 11.99
C ASP A 330 12.48 -27.12 12.78
N PRO A 331 13.34 -26.54 13.63
CA PRO A 331 14.34 -27.30 14.38
C PRO A 331 13.75 -28.36 15.32
N SER A 332 12.50 -28.22 15.74
CA SER A 332 11.84 -29.16 16.63
C SER A 332 11.26 -30.37 15.90
N THR A 333 10.94 -30.24 14.61
CA THR A 333 10.33 -31.33 13.83
C THR A 333 11.22 -31.84 12.70
N GLU A 334 12.30 -31.13 12.38
CA GLU A 334 13.21 -31.38 11.26
C GLU A 334 12.49 -31.42 9.89
N LYS A 335 11.35 -30.75 9.81
CA LYS A 335 10.50 -30.69 8.59
C LYS A 335 10.33 -29.26 8.12
N PRO A 336 10.11 -29.06 6.80
CA PRO A 336 9.73 -27.75 6.30
C PRO A 336 8.42 -27.30 6.93
N ARG A 337 8.40 -26.07 7.42
CA ARG A 337 7.17 -25.41 7.86
C ARG A 337 6.58 -24.69 6.67
N THR A 338 5.37 -25.10 6.28
CA THR A 338 4.59 -24.39 5.29
C THR A 338 3.39 -23.68 5.92
N VAL A 339 2.94 -22.60 5.27
CA VAL A 339 1.75 -21.84 5.64
C VAL A 339 0.73 -21.91 4.50
N PRO A 340 -0.57 -21.91 4.81
CA PRO A 340 -1.61 -21.94 3.79
C PRO A 340 -1.66 -20.62 3.02
N LEU A 341 -2.19 -20.66 1.79
CA LEU A 341 -2.62 -19.44 1.12
C LEU A 341 -3.76 -18.81 1.92
N GLU A 342 -3.60 -17.54 2.31
CA GLU A 342 -4.56 -16.83 3.16
C GLU A 342 -5.00 -15.55 2.47
N ILE A 343 -6.29 -15.45 2.12
CA ILE A 343 -6.83 -14.32 1.35
C ILE A 343 -8.15 -13.85 1.99
N MET A 344 -8.15 -12.63 2.51
CA MET A 344 -9.37 -12.00 3.00
C MET A 344 -10.06 -11.19 1.89
N VAL A 345 -11.35 -11.49 1.67
CA VAL A 345 -12.20 -10.81 0.68
C VAL A 345 -13.06 -9.74 1.32
N ASN A 346 -13.29 -8.64 0.59
CA ASN A 346 -14.19 -7.57 1.02
C ASN A 346 -15.62 -8.08 1.20
N GLY A 347 -16.15 -7.95 2.42
CA GLY A 347 -17.51 -8.34 2.78
C GLY A 347 -17.60 -9.70 3.48
N GLU A 348 -16.54 -10.51 3.40
CA GLU A 348 -16.44 -11.76 4.15
C GLU A 348 -16.01 -11.52 5.61
N LYS A 349 -16.31 -12.48 6.48
CA LYS A 349 -16.00 -12.41 7.93
C LYS A 349 -14.69 -13.07 8.30
N GLU A 350 -14.22 -14.01 7.49
CA GLU A 350 -13.02 -14.80 7.70
C GLU A 350 -12.27 -14.95 6.37
N PRO A 351 -10.94 -15.10 6.41
CA PRO A 351 -10.14 -15.32 5.21
C PRO A 351 -10.39 -16.70 4.63
N VAL A 352 -10.24 -16.78 3.31
CA VAL A 352 -10.18 -18.04 2.57
C VAL A 352 -8.80 -18.64 2.76
N TYR A 353 -8.76 -19.94 3.04
CA TYR A 353 -7.53 -20.72 3.20
C TYR A 353 -7.35 -21.73 2.06
N GLY A 354 -6.11 -21.83 1.57
CA GLY A 354 -5.64 -22.89 0.69
C GLY A 354 -6.27 -22.99 -0.70
N ALA A 355 -6.87 -21.89 -1.18
CA ALA A 355 -7.41 -21.79 -2.53
C ALA A 355 -7.27 -20.36 -3.07
N THR A 356 -6.96 -20.24 -4.35
CA THR A 356 -7.00 -18.93 -5.03
C THR A 356 -8.45 -18.46 -5.26
N LEU A 357 -8.64 -17.14 -5.43
CA LEU A 357 -9.96 -16.60 -5.80
C LEU A 357 -10.42 -17.08 -7.18
N GLU A 358 -9.47 -17.40 -8.06
CA GLU A 358 -9.75 -17.93 -9.40
C GLU A 358 -10.35 -19.35 -9.33
N GLU A 359 -9.81 -20.22 -8.48
CA GLU A 359 -10.34 -21.58 -8.26
C GLU A 359 -11.73 -21.56 -7.62
N LEU A 360 -12.01 -20.58 -6.77
CA LEU A 360 -13.33 -20.37 -6.18
C LEU A 360 -14.34 -19.69 -7.12
N GLY A 361 -13.91 -19.31 -8.33
CA GLY A 361 -14.76 -18.60 -9.29
C GLY A 361 -15.05 -17.14 -8.92
N LEU A 362 -14.28 -16.56 -7.99
CA LEU A 362 -14.42 -15.21 -7.43
C LEU A 362 -13.56 -14.17 -8.19
N TYR A 363 -13.62 -14.16 -9.52
CA TYR A 363 -12.76 -13.31 -10.37
C TYR A 363 -12.92 -11.79 -10.18
N LYS A 364 -14.04 -11.36 -9.59
CA LYS A 364 -14.36 -9.93 -9.34
C LYS A 364 -14.27 -9.55 -7.86
N ALA A 365 -13.99 -10.51 -7.00
CA ALA A 365 -13.83 -10.25 -5.58
C ALA A 365 -12.59 -9.37 -5.37
N GLN A 366 -12.72 -8.41 -4.47
CA GLN A 366 -11.60 -7.58 -4.04
C GLN A 366 -11.07 -8.09 -2.72
N THR A 367 -9.75 -8.12 -2.60
CA THR A 367 -9.10 -8.44 -1.34
C THR A 367 -9.12 -7.22 -0.41
N LYS A 368 -9.11 -7.49 0.90
CA LYS A 368 -8.91 -6.46 1.93
C LYS A 368 -7.51 -5.87 1.89
N LEU A 369 -6.53 -6.70 1.51
CA LEU A 369 -5.14 -6.33 1.30
C LEU A 369 -4.80 -6.50 -0.18
N PRO A 370 -5.00 -5.47 -1.02
CA PRO A 370 -4.67 -5.55 -2.44
C PRO A 370 -3.21 -5.20 -2.72
N PHE A 371 -2.68 -5.72 -3.81
CA PHE A 371 -1.42 -5.31 -4.43
C PHE A 371 -1.59 -3.98 -5.17
N ASN A 372 -1.94 -2.90 -4.47
CA ASN A 372 -2.09 -1.58 -5.12
C ASN A 372 -1.00 -0.58 -4.73
N ALA A 373 -0.34 -0.79 -3.59
CA ALA A 373 0.70 0.08 -3.09
C ALA A 373 2.09 -0.40 -3.54
N PHE A 374 2.95 0.55 -3.85
CA PHE A 374 4.38 0.29 -3.97
C PHE A 374 4.92 -0.19 -2.62
N GLY A 375 5.72 -1.26 -2.61
CA GLY A 375 6.19 -1.89 -1.38
C GLY A 375 5.14 -2.78 -0.69
N THR A 376 4.09 -3.22 -1.39
CA THR A 376 3.20 -4.27 -0.87
C THR A 376 4.02 -5.55 -0.62
N MET A 377 3.90 -6.11 0.58
CA MET A 377 4.64 -7.29 1.02
C MET A 377 3.74 -8.53 1.02
N ALA A 378 4.22 -9.60 0.37
CA ALA A 378 3.50 -10.85 0.26
C ALA A 378 4.43 -12.06 0.37
N MET A 379 3.83 -13.21 0.68
CA MET A 379 4.55 -14.46 0.83
C MET A 379 4.72 -15.12 -0.54
N ALA A 380 5.95 -15.52 -0.89
CA ALA A 380 6.21 -16.29 -2.08
C ALA A 380 5.76 -17.75 -1.87
N ARG A 381 5.33 -18.39 -2.96
CA ARG A 381 4.86 -19.77 -2.99
C ARG A 381 5.15 -20.38 -4.35
N ASP A 382 5.08 -21.70 -4.42
CA ASP A 382 5.10 -22.44 -5.67
C ASP A 382 3.81 -22.19 -6.47
N GLU A 383 3.90 -22.21 -7.80
CA GLU A 383 2.80 -21.80 -8.69
C GLU A 383 1.62 -22.77 -8.62
N PHE A 384 1.92 -24.06 -8.50
CA PHE A 384 0.93 -25.14 -8.56
C PHE A 384 0.53 -25.71 -7.20
N GLU A 385 1.06 -25.15 -6.11
CA GLU A 385 0.75 -25.57 -4.73
C GLU A 385 0.46 -24.36 -3.85
N ASP A 386 -0.83 -24.12 -3.57
CA ASP A 386 -1.26 -22.95 -2.81
C ASP A 386 -0.73 -22.92 -1.37
N ASN A 387 -0.48 -24.09 -0.77
CA ASN A 387 -0.02 -24.24 0.63
C ASN A 387 1.49 -24.51 0.76
N SER A 388 2.28 -24.09 -0.23
CA SER A 388 3.74 -24.28 -0.27
C SER A 388 4.55 -23.11 0.32
N ALA A 389 3.90 -21.98 0.60
CA ALA A 389 4.56 -20.82 1.19
C ALA A 389 5.29 -21.17 2.50
N SER A 390 6.46 -20.58 2.73
CA SER A 390 7.26 -20.85 3.94
C SER A 390 7.95 -19.59 4.48
N SER A 391 9.17 -19.29 4.03
CA SER A 391 9.97 -18.16 4.54
C SER A 391 10.26 -17.08 3.50
N GLN A 392 10.09 -17.39 2.21
CA GLN A 392 10.40 -16.47 1.13
C GLN A 392 9.35 -15.37 1.03
N ILE A 393 9.80 -14.12 1.02
CA ILE A 393 8.95 -12.93 0.96
C ILE A 393 9.34 -12.09 -0.24
N PHE A 394 8.39 -11.32 -0.75
CA PHE A 394 8.68 -10.33 -1.79
C PHE A 394 7.92 -9.03 -1.58
N TRP A 395 8.52 -7.95 -2.08
CA TRP A 395 7.93 -6.62 -2.18
C TRP A 395 7.63 -6.29 -3.63
N LEU A 396 6.44 -5.77 -3.89
CA LEU A 396 6.04 -5.31 -5.21
C LEU A 396 6.58 -3.90 -5.49
N LEU A 397 7.41 -3.75 -6.53
CA LEU A 397 7.94 -2.46 -6.99
C LEU A 397 7.13 -1.86 -8.14
N LYS A 398 6.16 -2.59 -8.69
CA LYS A 398 5.35 -2.07 -9.79
C LYS A 398 4.12 -1.36 -9.23
N GLU A 399 3.91 -0.11 -9.64
CA GLU A 399 2.56 0.45 -9.60
C GLU A 399 1.66 -0.41 -10.49
N SER A 400 0.61 -0.96 -9.90
CA SER A 400 -0.25 -1.95 -10.53
C SER A 400 -0.80 -1.43 -11.84
N GLU A 401 -0.39 -2.06 -12.94
CA GLU A 401 -1.09 -1.95 -14.22
C GLU A 401 -2.42 -2.67 -14.03
N LEU A 402 -3.40 -1.91 -13.55
CA LEU A 402 -4.72 -2.45 -13.34
C LEU A 402 -5.30 -2.93 -14.67
N THR A 403 -5.97 -4.07 -14.63
CA THR A 403 -6.89 -4.50 -15.69
C THR A 403 -7.95 -3.41 -15.95
N PRO A 404 -8.64 -3.40 -17.11
CA PRO A 404 -9.76 -2.46 -17.35
C PRO A 404 -10.85 -2.47 -16.27
N SER A 405 -10.91 -3.52 -15.45
CA SER A 405 -11.77 -3.69 -14.27
C SER A 405 -11.20 -3.15 -12.96
N ASN A 406 -10.07 -2.42 -12.98
CA ASN A 406 -9.37 -1.92 -11.79
C ASN A 406 -8.87 -3.00 -10.81
N ALA A 407 -8.58 -4.22 -11.29
CA ALA A 407 -8.05 -5.31 -10.47
C ALA A 407 -6.59 -5.63 -10.81
N ASN A 408 -5.76 -5.92 -9.80
CA ASN A 408 -4.40 -6.43 -9.98
C ASN A 408 -4.44 -7.93 -10.29
N ILE A 409 -3.56 -8.41 -11.17
CA ILE A 409 -3.43 -9.82 -11.56
C ILE A 409 -2.92 -10.70 -10.39
N LEU A 410 -2.18 -10.10 -9.45
CA LEU A 410 -1.66 -10.80 -8.27
C LEU A 410 -2.70 -10.93 -7.14
N ASP A 411 -3.74 -10.09 -7.15
CA ASP A 411 -4.81 -10.15 -6.15
C ASP A 411 -5.52 -11.50 -6.25
N GLY A 412 -5.71 -12.14 -5.09
CA GLY A 412 -6.35 -13.45 -5.02
C GLY A 412 -5.47 -14.64 -5.38
N ARG A 413 -4.17 -14.42 -5.67
CA ARG A 413 -3.19 -15.49 -5.95
C ARG A 413 -2.08 -15.61 -4.91
N TYR A 414 -1.80 -14.55 -4.16
CA TYR A 414 -0.80 -14.51 -3.11
C TYR A 414 -1.37 -13.95 -1.82
N ALA A 415 -0.82 -14.39 -0.68
CA ALA A 415 -1.13 -13.85 0.63
C ALA A 415 -0.36 -12.55 0.86
N VAL A 416 -1.04 -11.41 0.71
CA VAL A 416 -0.54 -10.11 1.16
C VAL A 416 -0.74 -10.04 2.67
N PHE A 417 0.30 -9.67 3.41
CA PHE A 417 0.25 -9.63 4.86
C PHE A 417 0.91 -8.39 5.47
N GLY A 418 1.43 -7.48 4.66
CA GLY A 418 1.99 -6.22 5.14
C GLY A 418 2.28 -5.21 4.05
N TYR A 419 2.63 -4.00 4.49
CA TYR A 419 3.02 -2.89 3.62
C TYR A 419 4.21 -2.14 4.20
N VAL A 420 5.12 -1.70 3.33
CA VAL A 420 6.15 -0.72 3.70
C VAL A 420 5.49 0.66 3.84
N THR A 421 5.66 1.31 4.98
CA THR A 421 5.03 2.60 5.31
C THR A 421 6.00 3.77 5.45
N GLU A 422 7.30 3.47 5.51
CA GLU A 422 8.37 4.47 5.51
C GLU A 422 9.52 3.98 4.63
N ASN A 423 10.12 4.92 3.89
CA ASN A 423 11.24 4.70 2.97
C ASN A 423 10.91 3.74 1.82
N GLU A 424 9.64 3.58 1.47
CA GLU A 424 9.18 2.71 0.39
C GLU A 424 9.91 3.01 -0.92
N ASP A 425 10.09 4.28 -1.31
CA ASP A 425 10.75 4.69 -2.56
C ASP A 425 12.14 4.07 -2.77
N PHE A 426 12.88 3.81 -1.68
CA PHE A 426 14.23 3.23 -1.74
C PHE A 426 14.24 1.73 -2.02
N LEU A 427 13.09 1.04 -2.01
CA LEU A 427 13.02 -0.37 -2.40
C LEU A 427 13.41 -0.56 -3.87
N ALA A 428 13.18 0.46 -4.72
CA ALA A 428 13.59 0.42 -6.13
C ALA A 428 15.12 0.43 -6.31
N ASP A 429 15.87 0.90 -5.31
CA ASP A 429 17.33 0.96 -5.35
C ASP A 429 17.98 -0.37 -4.91
N LEU A 430 17.20 -1.31 -4.37
CA LEU A 430 17.68 -2.61 -3.94
C LEU A 430 18.06 -3.50 -5.12
N LYS A 431 19.19 -4.19 -4.98
CA LYS A 431 19.78 -5.05 -6.00
C LYS A 431 20.07 -6.43 -5.44
N VAL A 432 20.24 -7.40 -6.35
CA VAL A 432 20.73 -8.72 -5.98
C VAL A 432 22.08 -8.59 -5.27
N GLY A 433 22.20 -9.21 -4.11
CA GLY A 433 23.39 -9.17 -3.26
C GLY A 433 23.38 -8.07 -2.20
N ASP A 434 22.41 -7.15 -2.18
CA ASP A 434 22.21 -6.28 -1.01
C ASP A 434 21.86 -7.12 0.23
N VAL A 435 22.21 -6.67 1.43
CA VAL A 435 22.16 -7.50 2.63
C VAL A 435 21.15 -6.94 3.62
N ILE A 436 20.22 -7.77 4.08
CA ILE A 436 19.38 -7.46 5.24
C ILE A 436 20.27 -7.61 6.47
N GLU A 437 20.72 -6.51 7.06
CA GLU A 437 21.56 -6.57 8.25
C GLU A 437 20.79 -7.09 9.45
N SER A 438 19.53 -6.65 9.58
CA SER A 438 18.63 -7.14 10.63
C SER A 438 17.18 -6.82 10.32
N MET A 439 16.27 -7.68 10.78
CA MET A 439 14.86 -7.35 10.96
C MET A 439 14.49 -7.37 12.44
N GLN A 440 13.80 -6.34 12.93
CA GLN A 440 13.43 -6.23 14.34
C GLN A 440 11.97 -5.83 14.51
N VAL A 441 11.24 -6.54 15.37
CA VAL A 441 9.87 -6.16 15.74
C VAL A 441 9.93 -4.96 16.68
N VAL A 442 9.34 -3.84 16.26
CA VAL A 442 9.37 -2.56 16.99
C VAL A 442 8.11 -2.40 17.84
N SER A 443 6.98 -2.94 17.40
CA SER A 443 5.73 -2.92 18.15
C SER A 443 4.83 -4.09 17.76
N GLY A 444 3.88 -4.41 18.64
CA GLY A 444 2.85 -5.43 18.37
C GLY A 444 3.28 -6.88 18.56
N ILE A 445 4.46 -7.13 19.16
CA ILE A 445 4.91 -8.49 19.49
C ILE A 445 3.94 -9.22 20.44
N ASP A 446 3.26 -8.48 21.32
CA ASP A 446 2.26 -9.02 22.25
C ASP A 446 1.03 -9.61 21.53
N ASN A 447 0.81 -9.25 20.25
CA ASN A 447 -0.25 -9.81 19.43
C ASN A 447 0.13 -11.19 18.86
N LEU A 448 1.40 -11.61 18.96
CA LEU A 448 1.84 -12.92 18.49
C LEU A 448 1.47 -14.00 19.50
N VAL A 449 0.71 -14.98 19.03
CA VAL A 449 0.25 -16.14 19.79
C VAL A 449 0.90 -17.41 19.24
N ASN A 450 1.16 -18.36 20.12
CA ASN A 450 1.87 -19.61 19.82
C ASN A 450 3.25 -19.42 19.15
N PRO A 451 4.11 -18.53 19.67
CA PRO A 451 5.46 -18.38 19.14
C PRO A 451 6.21 -19.71 19.27
N SER A 452 6.76 -20.19 18.16
CA SER A 452 7.54 -21.41 18.14
C SER A 452 8.96 -21.17 18.65
N TYR A 453 9.48 -19.94 18.54
CA TYR A 453 10.83 -19.58 18.97
C TYR A 453 11.06 -19.73 20.48
N LYS A 454 10.00 -19.65 21.28
CA LYS A 454 10.06 -19.83 22.74
C LYS A 454 10.13 -21.30 23.18
N ILE A 455 9.95 -22.24 22.27
CA ILE A 455 9.91 -23.70 22.57
C ILE A 455 11.34 -24.28 22.62
N ALA A 456 12.36 -23.56 22.15
CA ALA A 456 13.76 -23.95 22.31
C ALA A 456 14.29 -23.54 23.70
N GLY A 457 13.89 -24.27 24.74
CA GLY A 457 14.35 -24.12 26.12
C GLY A 457 14.77 -25.44 26.75
#